data_AF-A0A2V9VGM9-F1
#
_entry.id   AF-A0A2V9VGM9-F1
#
_cell.length_a   1.000
_cell.length_b   1.000
_cell.length_c   1.000
_cell.angle_alpha   90.00
_cell.angle_beta   90.00
_cell.angle_gamma   90.00
#
_symmetry.space_group_name_H-M   'P 1'
#
loop_
_entity.id
_entity.type
_entity.pdbx_description
1 polymer ?
#
loop_
_entity_poly.entity_id
_entity_poly.type
_entity_poly.pdbx_seq_one_letter_code
_entity_poly.pdbx_strand_id
1 'polypeptide(L)'
;MDDFRISPKLTLNLGLRYDIFTPMVEQHDRLANFDFSTGRFVAPGMPGVSRSGNVITNLHNLAPRFGFAYTPWNDNKTVLRGGFGIFYDLQANQNDAELAFDPTGLFGSQFILVPSSSTTPAMRLSSGFPTPLPFPTLTQPSGRASAFFFNNATTYIEEWNLNLERQLLKDTVLQFAYVGTHGVHLSYLRNLNQPVQPSDLNFQLDSNGLPTNFGRPYFGTVPDIAAIRTEGHDISSITHGLQVRFEKRFSAQWSMLNAYTWQHTIGQSAENETAGTSLEPQNTHDMRAERGNVEPDYRHQFTSAWSYELPFGPRQRFFAGEGPLHWPPYLATDTTNTGSGGPRPDIVGDPYNFSNATTVGYNGSTPGGCPSNRQSIFCWFNPAAFAQPPLASGETSATLFGDARRGTLRGPAQYNVDFSVFKDFKFSESKLVQFRAEFFNLFNTPQFGDPNFLVDTPGAGSISSTVHSSRQIQLALKLSF
;
A
#
# COMPACT_ATOMS: atom_id res chain seq x y z
N MET A 1 -16.18 -25.72 14.39
CA MET A 1 -16.87 -24.43 14.61
C MET A 1 -18.30 -24.80 14.92
N ASP A 2 -18.81 -24.31 16.04
CA ASP A 2 -20.10 -24.73 16.57
C ASP A 2 -20.99 -23.51 16.78
N ASP A 3 -22.28 -23.68 16.45
CA ASP A 3 -23.32 -22.68 16.65
C ASP A 3 -24.18 -23.04 17.85
N PHE A 4 -24.11 -22.23 18.90
CA PHE A 4 -24.86 -22.42 20.13
C PHE A 4 -26.07 -21.49 20.17
N ARG A 5 -27.27 -22.05 20.02
CA ARG A 5 -28.52 -21.32 20.22
C ARG A 5 -28.84 -21.24 21.71
N ILE A 6 -28.45 -20.14 22.36
CA ILE A 6 -28.73 -19.90 23.79
C ILE A 6 -30.23 -19.66 24.01
N SER A 7 -30.88 -18.97 23.06
CA SER A 7 -32.32 -18.73 23.07
C SER A 7 -32.83 -18.54 21.64
N PRO A 8 -34.15 -18.46 21.41
CA PRO A 8 -34.69 -18.08 20.10
C PRO A 8 -34.20 -16.72 19.58
N LYS A 9 -33.68 -15.87 20.47
CA LYS A 9 -33.19 -14.52 20.14
C LYS A 9 -31.68 -14.41 20.05
N LEU A 10 -30.92 -15.35 20.61
CA LEU A 10 -29.46 -15.26 20.74
C LEU A 10 -28.80 -16.55 20.25
N THR A 11 -27.95 -16.41 19.23
CA THR A 11 -27.06 -17.46 18.76
C THR A 11 -25.62 -16.99 18.93
N LEU A 12 -24.75 -17.85 19.47
CA LEU A 12 -23.31 -17.67 19.51
C LEU A 12 -22.64 -18.57 18.47
N ASN A 13 -21.54 -18.11 17.91
CA ASN A 13 -20.74 -18.82 16.90
C ASN A 13 -19.32 -18.90 17.46
N LEU A 14 -18.86 -20.11 17.80
CA LEU A 14 -17.56 -20.31 18.43
C LEU A 14 -16.67 -21.17 17.51
N GLY A 15 -15.46 -20.67 17.25
CA GLY A 15 -14.47 -21.34 16.42
C GLY A 15 -13.08 -21.24 17.02
N LEU A 16 -12.31 -22.30 16.82
CA LEU A 16 -10.88 -22.32 17.08
C LEU A 16 -10.20 -23.00 15.90
N ARG A 17 -9.12 -22.40 15.41
CA ARG A 17 -8.26 -22.98 14.38
C ARG A 17 -6.82 -22.93 14.86
N TYR A 18 -6.06 -23.97 14.55
CA TYR A 18 -4.63 -24.02 14.78
C TYR A 18 -3.97 -24.35 13.45
N ASP A 19 -3.07 -23.48 13.00
CA ASP A 19 -2.35 -23.64 11.74
C ASP A 19 -0.85 -23.80 12.02
N ILE A 20 -0.15 -24.53 11.16
CA ILE A 20 1.31 -24.59 11.16
C ILE A 20 1.76 -24.24 9.76
N PHE A 21 2.58 -23.21 9.65
CA PHE A 21 3.26 -22.85 8.41
C PHE A 21 4.73 -23.19 8.59
N THR A 22 5.29 -23.94 7.66
CA THR A 22 6.72 -24.28 7.65
C THR A 22 7.46 -23.37 6.67
N PRO A 23 8.73 -23.03 6.92
CA PRO A 23 9.53 -22.27 5.95
C PRO A 23 9.68 -23.06 4.65
N MET A 24 9.74 -22.34 3.54
CA MET A 24 10.04 -22.88 2.23
C MET A 24 11.47 -23.41 2.22
N VAL A 25 11.69 -24.48 1.45
CA VAL A 25 13.02 -25.01 1.16
C VAL A 25 13.19 -25.10 -0.35
N GLU A 26 14.37 -24.75 -0.85
CA GLU A 26 14.68 -24.92 -2.28
C GLU A 26 15.12 -26.35 -2.54
N GLN A 27 14.70 -26.92 -3.67
CA GLN A 27 14.91 -28.34 -3.99
C GLN A 27 16.39 -28.75 -3.98
N HIS A 28 17.29 -27.85 -4.37
CA HIS A 28 18.73 -28.07 -4.47
C HIS A 28 19.53 -27.33 -3.40
N ASP A 29 18.87 -26.90 -2.31
CA ASP A 29 19.55 -26.38 -1.13
C ASP A 29 20.37 -25.09 -1.40
N ARG A 30 19.83 -24.20 -2.25
CA ARG A 30 20.48 -22.96 -2.70
C ARG A 30 20.10 -21.67 -1.95
N LEU A 31 19.12 -21.73 -1.05
CA LEU A 31 18.70 -20.55 -0.27
C LEU A 31 19.74 -20.24 0.80
N ALA A 32 20.51 -19.18 0.63
CA ALA A 32 21.33 -18.64 1.69
C ALA A 32 20.52 -17.60 2.49
N ASN A 33 20.97 -17.30 3.71
CA ASN A 33 20.40 -16.27 4.56
C ASN A 33 21.53 -15.53 5.28
N PHE A 34 21.36 -14.25 5.56
CA PHE A 34 22.36 -13.47 6.29
C PHE A 34 22.18 -13.58 7.81
N ASP A 35 23.23 -14.00 8.52
CA ASP A 35 23.25 -14.06 9.98
C ASP A 35 23.79 -12.75 10.57
N PHE A 36 22.89 -11.96 11.14
CA PHE A 36 23.21 -10.70 11.82
C PHE A 36 24.11 -10.86 13.05
N SER A 37 24.15 -12.03 13.69
CA SER A 37 24.98 -12.24 14.88
C SER A 37 26.46 -12.43 14.53
N THR A 38 26.74 -13.04 13.38
CA THR A 38 28.10 -13.32 12.90
C THR A 38 28.55 -12.39 11.78
N GLY A 39 27.60 -11.68 11.15
CA GLY A 39 27.82 -10.82 9.98
C GLY A 39 28.19 -11.60 8.72
N ARG A 40 27.70 -12.84 8.58
CA ARG A 40 28.07 -13.78 7.50
C ARG A 40 26.84 -14.49 6.94
N PHE A 41 26.95 -15.00 5.71
CA PHE A 41 25.92 -15.84 5.13
C PHE A 41 25.96 -17.26 5.71
N VAL A 42 24.78 -17.82 5.94
CA VAL A 42 24.55 -19.24 6.21
C VAL A 42 23.82 -19.83 5.00
N ALA A 43 24.26 -21.00 4.55
CA ALA A 43 23.61 -21.71 3.46
C ALA A 43 23.52 -23.20 3.78
N PRO A 44 22.46 -23.89 3.31
CA PRO A 44 22.37 -25.34 3.36
C PRO A 44 23.65 -26.01 2.85
N GLY A 45 24.09 -27.08 3.52
CA GLY A 45 25.37 -27.74 3.26
C GLY A 45 26.54 -27.23 4.10
N MET A 46 26.41 -26.08 4.77
CA MET A 46 27.32 -25.69 5.85
C MET A 46 27.05 -26.49 7.13
N PRO A 47 28.09 -26.82 7.94
CA PRO A 47 27.91 -27.54 9.20
C PRO A 47 26.92 -26.84 10.14
N GLY A 48 25.86 -27.54 10.52
CA GLY A 48 24.85 -27.03 11.46
C GLY A 48 23.78 -26.10 10.84
N VAL A 49 23.77 -25.91 9.52
CA VAL A 49 22.77 -25.07 8.83
C VAL A 49 21.65 -25.93 8.24
N SER A 50 20.40 -25.56 8.54
CA SER A 50 19.20 -26.23 8.02
C SER A 50 18.88 -25.84 6.56
N ARG A 51 18.03 -26.64 5.90
CA ARG A 51 17.60 -26.42 4.50
C ARG A 51 16.79 -25.14 4.28
N SER A 52 16.27 -24.54 5.34
CA SER A 52 15.53 -23.27 5.34
C SER A 52 16.43 -22.06 5.63
N GLY A 53 17.76 -22.20 5.59
CA GLY A 53 18.68 -21.10 5.95
C GLY A 53 18.54 -20.70 7.42
N ASN A 54 18.36 -21.69 8.31
CA ASN A 54 18.16 -21.54 9.76
C ASN A 54 16.86 -20.86 10.22
N VAL A 55 15.91 -20.66 9.31
CA VAL A 55 14.59 -20.18 9.67
C VAL A 55 13.80 -21.28 10.40
N ILE A 56 13.24 -20.91 11.56
CA ILE A 56 12.53 -21.78 12.51
C ILE A 56 11.03 -21.70 12.26
N THR A 57 10.35 -22.85 12.31
CA THR A 57 8.89 -22.94 12.21
C THR A 57 8.21 -22.34 13.44
N ASN A 58 7.32 -21.36 13.25
CA ASN A 58 6.48 -20.84 14.32
C ASN A 58 5.30 -21.78 14.61
N LEU A 59 5.17 -22.22 15.86
CA LEU A 59 4.12 -23.16 16.32
C LEU A 59 3.01 -22.48 17.13
N HIS A 60 2.96 -21.15 17.19
CA HIS A 60 2.07 -20.40 18.06
C HIS A 60 0.82 -19.85 17.36
N ASN A 61 0.46 -20.38 16.19
CA ASN A 61 -0.61 -19.83 15.36
C ASN A 61 -2.00 -20.35 15.78
N LEU A 62 -2.53 -19.79 16.86
CA LEU A 62 -3.87 -20.10 17.38
C LEU A 62 -4.87 -19.00 16.98
N ALA A 63 -5.86 -19.34 16.18
CA ALA A 63 -6.85 -18.43 15.60
C ALA A 63 -8.26 -18.65 16.21
N PRO A 64 -8.56 -18.04 17.37
CA PRO A 64 -9.90 -18.04 17.94
C PRO A 64 -10.84 -17.17 17.10
N ARG A 65 -12.11 -17.56 17.06
CA ARG A 65 -13.21 -16.82 16.42
C ARG A 65 -14.44 -16.87 17.31
N PHE A 66 -15.01 -15.70 17.55
CA PHE A 66 -16.21 -15.50 18.34
C PHE A 66 -17.19 -14.66 17.54
N GLY A 67 -18.45 -15.08 17.48
CA GLY A 67 -19.51 -14.33 16.85
C GLY A 67 -20.82 -14.44 17.61
N PHE A 68 -21.71 -13.49 17.41
CA PHE A 68 -23.06 -13.55 17.94
C PHE A 68 -24.07 -12.95 16.97
N ALA A 69 -25.32 -13.41 17.07
CA ALA A 69 -26.48 -12.83 16.43
C ALA A 69 -27.61 -12.71 17.45
N TYR A 70 -28.16 -11.51 17.58
CA TYR A 70 -29.13 -11.15 18.59
C TYR A 70 -30.32 -10.37 18.01
N THR A 71 -31.55 -10.78 18.32
CA THR A 71 -32.78 -10.05 17.99
C THR A 71 -33.40 -9.43 19.25
N PRO A 72 -33.10 -8.15 19.56
CA PRO A 72 -33.48 -7.56 20.86
C PRO A 72 -34.99 -7.42 21.03
N TRP A 73 -35.70 -7.05 19.97
CA TRP A 73 -37.11 -6.69 20.01
C TRP A 73 -38.02 -7.82 19.52
N ASN A 74 -39.24 -7.85 20.04
CA ASN A 74 -40.25 -8.86 19.68
C ASN A 74 -40.85 -8.66 18.28
N ASP A 75 -40.57 -7.53 17.63
CA ASP A 75 -41.04 -7.26 16.27
C ASP A 75 -40.23 -8.01 15.19
N ASN A 76 -39.11 -8.64 15.56
CA ASN A 76 -38.17 -9.33 14.67
C ASN A 76 -37.65 -8.45 13.51
N LYS A 77 -37.73 -7.12 13.65
CA LYS A 77 -37.29 -6.17 12.61
C LYS A 77 -35.86 -5.72 12.81
N THR A 78 -35.21 -6.11 13.90
CA THR A 78 -33.85 -5.68 14.20
C THR A 78 -32.99 -6.84 14.57
N VAL A 79 -31.81 -6.87 13.97
CA VAL A 79 -30.77 -7.86 14.22
C VAL A 79 -29.49 -7.11 14.54
N LEU A 80 -28.90 -7.44 15.68
CA LEU A 80 -27.55 -7.07 16.04
C LEU A 80 -26.65 -8.28 15.79
N ARG A 81 -25.59 -8.12 15.01
CA ARG A 81 -24.56 -9.14 14.79
C ARG A 81 -23.23 -8.56 15.15
N GLY A 82 -22.32 -9.38 15.64
CA GLY A 82 -20.95 -8.96 15.82
C GLY A 82 -20.04 -10.15 15.96
N GLY A 83 -18.75 -9.89 15.86
CA GLY A 83 -17.76 -10.93 16.02
C GLY A 83 -16.35 -10.38 16.12
N PHE A 84 -15.46 -11.27 16.53
CA PHE A 84 -14.03 -11.08 16.61
C PHE A 84 -13.34 -12.34 16.07
N GLY A 85 -12.24 -12.19 15.35
CA GLY A 85 -11.44 -13.31 14.91
C GLY A 85 -9.99 -12.94 14.65
N ILE A 86 -9.12 -13.93 14.83
CA ILE A 86 -7.72 -13.87 14.39
C ILE A 86 -7.58 -14.68 13.11
N PHE A 87 -6.85 -14.14 12.14
CA PHE A 87 -6.60 -14.78 10.85
C PHE A 87 -5.11 -14.63 10.52
N TYR A 88 -4.40 -15.76 10.46
CA TYR A 88 -3.00 -15.76 10.05
C TYR A 88 -2.88 -15.74 8.54
N ASP A 89 -1.85 -15.05 8.07
CA ASP A 89 -1.47 -15.03 6.67
C ASP A 89 -0.50 -16.19 6.35
N LEU A 90 -0.71 -16.81 5.20
CA LEU A 90 0.14 -17.84 4.62
C LEU A 90 1.09 -17.27 3.56
N GLN A 91 0.78 -16.09 2.99
CA GLN A 91 1.55 -15.44 1.94
C GLN A 91 2.86 -14.85 2.46
N ALA A 92 2.89 -14.37 3.71
CA ALA A 92 4.11 -14.25 4.49
C ALA A 92 4.65 -15.65 4.82
N ASN A 93 5.20 -16.33 3.80
CA ASN A 93 5.97 -17.55 3.95
C ASN A 93 6.89 -17.38 5.16
N GLN A 94 7.08 -18.43 5.96
CA GLN A 94 7.90 -18.29 7.16
C GLN A 94 9.35 -17.89 6.84
N ASN A 95 9.75 -17.80 5.57
CA ASN A 95 10.97 -17.20 5.04
C ASN A 95 10.73 -16.44 3.72
N ASP A 96 11.63 -15.52 3.39
CA ASP A 96 11.55 -14.67 2.19
C ASP A 96 11.95 -15.42 0.91
N ALA A 97 11.24 -15.16 -0.20
CA ALA A 97 11.67 -15.55 -1.53
C ALA A 97 12.93 -14.77 -1.98
N GLU A 98 13.18 -13.59 -1.41
CA GLU A 98 14.35 -12.77 -1.72
C GLU A 98 15.67 -13.39 -1.28
N LEU A 99 15.64 -14.39 -0.39
CA LEU A 99 16.80 -15.24 -0.05
C LEU A 99 17.39 -15.92 -1.30
N ALA A 100 16.62 -16.07 -2.38
CA ALA A 100 17.13 -16.58 -3.65
C ALA A 100 18.05 -15.60 -4.42
N PHE A 101 18.16 -14.33 -3.98
CA PHE A 101 19.12 -13.35 -4.51
C PHE A 101 20.47 -13.38 -3.79
N ASP A 102 20.61 -14.13 -2.70
CA ASP A 102 21.86 -14.25 -1.97
C ASP A 102 22.88 -15.12 -2.71
N PRO A 103 24.18 -15.06 -2.33
CA PRO A 103 25.19 -15.94 -2.90
C PRO A 103 24.78 -17.41 -2.68
N THR A 104 24.93 -18.25 -3.72
CA THR A 104 24.35 -19.61 -3.91
C THR A 104 22.93 -19.67 -4.44
N GLY A 105 22.20 -18.55 -4.41
CA GLY A 105 20.83 -18.43 -4.89
C GLY A 105 20.67 -18.59 -6.40
N LEU A 106 19.41 -18.47 -6.84
CA LEU A 106 19.00 -18.63 -8.23
C LEU A 106 19.24 -17.37 -9.07
N PHE A 107 19.27 -16.21 -8.43
CA PHE A 107 19.33 -14.92 -9.08
C PHE A 107 20.67 -14.23 -8.81
N GLY A 108 21.21 -13.58 -9.83
CA GLY A 108 22.39 -12.74 -9.70
C GLY A 108 22.18 -11.45 -10.48
N SER A 109 22.52 -10.32 -9.87
CA SER A 109 22.51 -9.00 -10.52
C SER A 109 23.89 -8.38 -10.43
N GLN A 110 24.38 -7.82 -11.55
CA GLN A 110 25.56 -6.96 -11.54
C GLN A 110 25.18 -5.57 -12.05
N PHE A 111 25.64 -4.56 -11.33
CA PHE A 111 25.50 -3.16 -11.71
C PHE A 111 26.83 -2.67 -12.26
N ILE A 112 26.81 -2.09 -13.46
CA ILE A 112 27.94 -1.39 -14.05
C ILE A 112 27.65 0.09 -13.96
N LEU A 113 28.36 0.79 -13.07
CA LEU A 113 28.21 2.25 -12.94
C LEU A 113 28.87 2.93 -14.13
N VAL A 114 28.10 3.75 -14.86
CA VAL A 114 28.62 4.55 -15.98
C VAL A 114 28.62 6.02 -15.55
N PRO A 115 29.76 6.70 -15.54
CA PRO A 115 29.81 8.13 -15.23
C PRO A 115 28.90 8.91 -16.18
N SER A 116 28.06 9.80 -15.65
CA SER A 116 27.10 10.60 -16.42
C SER A 116 27.75 11.52 -17.46
N SER A 117 29.05 11.80 -17.33
CA SER A 117 29.87 12.55 -18.29
C SER A 117 30.46 11.72 -19.43
N SER A 118 30.33 10.39 -19.38
CA SER A 118 30.88 9.49 -20.40
C SER A 118 29.99 9.44 -21.64
N THR A 119 30.48 9.96 -22.76
CA THR A 119 29.85 9.79 -24.08
C THR A 119 30.18 8.43 -24.72
N THR A 120 31.10 7.68 -24.12
CA THR A 120 31.42 6.30 -24.49
C THR A 120 30.52 5.33 -23.72
N PRO A 121 29.76 4.44 -24.41
CA PRO A 121 29.00 3.40 -23.73
C PRO A 121 29.93 2.51 -22.90
N ALA A 122 29.67 2.35 -21.60
CA ALA A 122 30.47 1.46 -20.74
C ALA A 122 30.37 -0.02 -21.15
N MET A 123 29.27 -0.38 -21.81
CA MET A 123 29.11 -1.65 -22.49
C MET A 123 28.32 -1.44 -23.78
N ARG A 124 28.63 -2.24 -24.80
CA ARG A 124 27.80 -2.38 -25.99
C ARG A 124 27.09 -3.71 -25.92
N LEU A 125 25.78 -3.74 -26.17
CA LEU A 125 25.02 -5.01 -26.26
C LEU A 125 25.66 -5.99 -27.25
N SER A 126 26.24 -5.48 -28.34
CA SER A 126 26.95 -6.28 -29.34
C SER A 126 28.26 -6.91 -28.85
N SER A 127 28.86 -6.36 -27.79
CA SER A 127 30.09 -6.87 -27.18
C SER A 127 29.83 -7.91 -26.10
N GLY A 128 28.56 -8.14 -25.75
CA GLY A 128 28.19 -9.03 -24.64
C GLY A 128 28.57 -8.48 -23.27
N PHE A 129 28.48 -9.33 -22.25
CA PHE A 129 28.91 -8.97 -20.90
C PHE A 129 30.44 -9.03 -20.77
N PRO A 130 31.06 -8.09 -20.04
CA PRO A 130 32.51 -8.12 -19.80
C PRO A 130 32.91 -9.40 -19.05
N THR A 131 33.93 -10.12 -19.53
CA THR A 131 34.43 -11.34 -18.91
C THR A 131 35.82 -11.14 -18.28
N PRO A 132 36.11 -11.67 -17.09
CA PRO A 132 35.20 -12.46 -16.23
C PRO A 132 34.23 -11.57 -15.44
N LEU A 133 32.98 -12.03 -15.27
CA LEU A 133 32.05 -11.44 -14.31
C LEU A 133 32.32 -12.06 -12.93
N PRO A 134 32.80 -11.30 -11.93
CA PRO A 134 33.00 -11.84 -10.59
C PRO A 134 31.64 -12.04 -9.90
N PHE A 135 31.17 -13.28 -9.79
CA PHE A 135 29.95 -13.56 -9.04
C PHE A 135 30.21 -13.56 -7.53
N PRO A 136 29.27 -13.05 -6.72
CA PRO A 136 29.41 -13.09 -5.27
C PRO A 136 29.41 -14.54 -4.79
N THR A 137 30.24 -14.82 -3.79
CA THR A 137 30.31 -16.13 -3.12
C THR A 137 30.03 -15.96 -1.63
N LEU A 138 29.75 -17.05 -0.91
CA LEU A 138 29.53 -16.97 0.53
C LEU A 138 30.74 -16.41 1.31
N THR A 139 31.95 -16.59 0.79
CA THR A 139 33.21 -16.10 1.38
C THR A 139 33.61 -14.70 0.90
N GLN A 140 33.10 -14.28 -0.25
CA GLN A 140 33.33 -12.96 -0.83
C GLN A 140 32.00 -12.44 -1.41
N PRO A 141 31.03 -12.10 -0.56
CA PRO A 141 29.74 -11.61 -1.01
C PRO A 141 29.87 -10.15 -1.47
N SER A 142 29.14 -9.78 -2.51
CA SER A 142 29.16 -8.42 -3.06
C SER A 142 27.81 -8.06 -3.69
N GLY A 143 27.50 -6.76 -3.72
CA GLY A 143 26.25 -6.25 -4.27
C GLY A 143 25.09 -6.28 -3.28
N ARG A 144 24.05 -7.07 -3.58
CA ARG A 144 22.83 -7.18 -2.79
C ARG A 144 22.95 -8.35 -1.80
N ALA A 145 22.44 -8.14 -0.59
CA ALA A 145 22.14 -9.19 0.37
C ALA A 145 20.66 -9.11 0.75
N SER A 146 20.07 -10.28 0.98
CA SER A 146 18.75 -10.50 1.51
C SER A 146 18.87 -11.20 2.86
N ALA A 147 17.85 -11.05 3.69
CA ALA A 147 17.85 -11.66 5.01
C ALA A 147 16.43 -11.88 5.51
N PHE A 148 16.26 -12.94 6.28
CA PHE A 148 15.03 -13.21 7.01
C PHE A 148 15.38 -13.60 8.45
N PHE A 149 14.68 -13.04 9.44
CA PHE A 149 14.95 -13.38 10.84
C PHE A 149 14.71 -14.86 11.12
N PHE A 150 15.69 -15.53 11.74
CA PHE A 150 15.59 -16.97 12.03
C PHE A 150 14.37 -17.36 12.86
N ASN A 151 13.92 -16.47 13.75
CA ASN A 151 12.71 -16.65 14.53
C ASN A 151 11.80 -15.45 14.30
N ASN A 152 10.71 -15.65 13.56
CA ASN A 152 9.80 -14.59 13.22
C ASN A 152 8.36 -14.91 13.64
N ALA A 153 7.63 -13.88 14.04
CA ALA A 153 6.23 -14.01 14.39
C ALA A 153 5.41 -14.15 13.10
N THR A 154 4.47 -15.09 13.04
CA THR A 154 3.59 -15.20 11.86
C THR A 154 2.72 -13.95 11.74
N THR A 155 2.65 -13.35 10.56
CA THR A 155 1.74 -12.25 10.24
C THR A 155 0.29 -12.65 10.48
N TYR A 156 -0.48 -11.79 11.13
CA TYR A 156 -1.92 -12.01 11.30
C TYR A 156 -2.73 -10.72 11.36
N ILE A 157 -4.02 -10.85 11.13
CA ILE A 157 -4.99 -9.78 11.35
C ILE A 157 -5.95 -10.15 12.47
N GLU A 158 -6.25 -9.18 13.32
CA GLU A 158 -7.36 -9.20 14.27
C GLU A 158 -8.51 -8.42 13.65
N GLU A 159 -9.65 -9.06 13.44
CA GLU A 159 -10.83 -8.39 12.92
C GLU A 159 -11.95 -8.40 13.95
N TRP A 160 -12.61 -7.26 14.11
CA TRP A 160 -13.86 -7.17 14.86
C TRP A 160 -14.89 -6.38 14.09
N ASN A 161 -16.16 -6.76 14.25
CA ASN A 161 -17.25 -6.01 13.67
C ASN A 161 -18.47 -5.99 14.59
N LEU A 162 -19.27 -4.94 14.42
CA LEU A 162 -20.57 -4.77 15.04
C LEU A 162 -21.54 -4.22 14.01
N ASN A 163 -22.59 -4.97 13.73
CA ASN A 163 -23.58 -4.72 12.69
C ASN A 163 -24.96 -4.59 13.32
N LEU A 164 -25.61 -3.45 13.13
CA LEU A 164 -27.00 -3.21 13.49
C LEU A 164 -27.82 -3.06 12.21
N GLU A 165 -28.73 -4.00 11.98
CA GLU A 165 -29.67 -3.96 10.85
C GLU A 165 -31.09 -3.77 11.36
N ARG A 166 -31.85 -2.85 10.75
CA ARG A 166 -33.27 -2.66 11.04
C ARG A 166 -34.11 -2.47 9.78
N GLN A 167 -35.21 -3.20 9.71
CA GLN A 167 -36.30 -2.89 8.80
C GLN A 167 -37.06 -1.65 9.32
N LEU A 168 -36.98 -0.54 8.59
CA LEU A 168 -37.62 0.73 8.97
C LEU A 168 -39.08 0.80 8.52
N LEU A 169 -39.32 0.45 7.26
CA LEU A 169 -40.64 0.46 6.60
C LEU A 169 -40.82 -0.84 5.83
N LYS A 170 -41.99 -1.01 5.18
CA LYS A 170 -42.16 -2.06 4.19
C LYS A 170 -41.11 -1.87 3.09
N ASP A 171 -40.36 -2.93 2.77
CA ASP A 171 -39.33 -2.96 1.73
C ASP A 171 -38.10 -2.05 1.98
N THR A 172 -37.91 -1.50 3.18
CA THR A 172 -36.78 -0.61 3.50
C THR A 172 -35.97 -1.12 4.70
N VAL A 173 -34.67 -1.26 4.51
CA VAL A 173 -33.68 -1.68 5.51
C VAL A 173 -32.60 -0.62 5.67
N LEU A 174 -32.23 -0.33 6.92
CA LEU A 174 -31.08 0.49 7.26
C LEU A 174 -30.11 -0.35 8.09
N GLN A 175 -28.84 -0.32 7.72
CA GLN A 175 -27.77 -1.00 8.40
C GLN A 175 -26.67 0.00 8.77
N PHE A 176 -26.17 -0.13 10.00
CA PHE A 176 -24.93 0.47 10.46
C PHE A 176 -23.95 -0.64 10.81
N ALA A 177 -22.74 -0.58 10.29
CA ALA A 177 -21.68 -1.51 10.62
C ALA A 177 -20.44 -0.75 11.04
N TYR A 178 -19.87 -1.12 12.17
CA TYR A 178 -18.51 -0.77 12.53
C TYR A 178 -17.62 -1.97 12.27
N VAL A 179 -16.50 -1.76 11.59
CA VAL A 179 -15.50 -2.78 11.28
C VAL A 179 -14.15 -2.26 11.73
N GLY A 180 -13.41 -3.05 12.49
CA GLY A 180 -12.03 -2.77 12.84
C GLY A 180 -11.15 -3.93 12.40
N THR A 181 -10.00 -3.58 11.84
CA THR A 181 -8.98 -4.54 11.42
C THR A 181 -7.65 -4.06 11.98
N HIS A 182 -6.93 -4.92 12.69
CA HIS A 182 -5.61 -4.63 13.21
C HIS A 182 -4.63 -5.67 12.66
N GLY A 183 -3.76 -5.24 11.75
CA GLY A 183 -2.66 -6.04 11.25
C GLY A 183 -1.52 -6.04 12.26
N VAL A 184 -1.09 -7.24 12.67
CA VAL A 184 -0.05 -7.46 13.67
C VAL A 184 1.03 -8.33 13.06
N HIS A 185 2.28 -8.01 13.40
CA HIS A 185 3.45 -8.65 12.82
C HIS A 185 3.42 -8.62 11.29
N LEU A 186 3.03 -7.48 10.71
CA LEU A 186 2.98 -7.34 9.27
C LEU A 186 4.40 -7.41 8.70
N SER A 187 4.55 -8.08 7.56
CA SER A 187 5.82 -8.15 6.84
C SER A 187 6.15 -6.81 6.19
N TYR A 188 7.44 -6.48 6.14
CA TYR A 188 7.99 -5.38 5.38
C TYR A 188 9.49 -5.57 5.18
N LEU A 189 10.03 -4.90 4.17
CA LEU A 189 11.47 -4.88 3.91
C LEU A 189 12.12 -3.66 4.57
N ARG A 190 13.29 -3.90 5.15
CA ARG A 190 14.14 -2.87 5.77
C ARG A 190 15.62 -3.15 5.52
N ASN A 191 16.45 -2.12 5.50
CA ASN A 191 17.89 -2.30 5.38
C ASN A 191 18.54 -2.39 6.78
N LEU A 192 18.82 -3.59 7.28
CA LEU A 192 19.53 -3.74 8.57
C LEU A 192 21.02 -3.39 8.51
N ASN A 193 21.57 -3.19 7.31
CA ASN A 193 22.91 -2.61 7.15
C ASN A 193 22.88 -1.08 7.10
N GLN A 194 21.73 -0.44 7.34
CA GLN A 194 21.61 1.01 7.40
C GLN A 194 22.53 1.57 8.50
N PRO A 195 23.37 2.58 8.20
CA PRO A 195 24.20 3.23 9.21
C PRO A 195 23.32 3.91 10.27
N VAL A 196 23.76 3.90 11.53
CA VAL A 196 22.98 4.44 12.66
C VAL A 196 22.82 5.97 12.59
N GLN A 197 23.73 6.65 11.89
CA GLN A 197 23.69 8.09 11.63
C GLN A 197 24.06 8.37 10.17
N PRO A 198 23.38 9.30 9.49
CA PRO A 198 23.81 9.81 8.19
C PRO A 198 25.23 10.39 8.26
N SER A 199 26.08 10.12 7.25
CA SER A 199 27.44 10.66 7.17
C SER A 199 27.93 10.83 5.75
N ASP A 200 28.73 11.88 5.49
CA ASP A 200 29.37 12.12 4.21
C ASP A 200 30.41 11.04 3.87
N LEU A 201 30.97 10.40 4.89
CA LEU A 201 31.91 9.29 4.73
C LEU A 201 31.27 8.14 3.93
N ASN A 202 29.94 8.01 3.95
CA ASN A 202 29.22 7.01 3.16
C ASN A 202 29.33 7.28 1.64
N PHE A 203 29.67 8.51 1.21
CA PHE A 203 29.90 8.91 -0.19
C PHE A 203 31.38 8.86 -0.60
N GLN A 204 32.33 8.61 0.31
CA GLN A 204 33.75 8.60 -0.06
C GLN A 204 34.05 7.39 -0.93
N LEU A 205 34.81 7.58 -1.99
CA LEU A 205 35.31 6.47 -2.80
C LEU A 205 36.59 5.90 -2.18
N ASP A 206 36.69 4.57 -2.16
CA ASP A 206 37.90 3.87 -1.77
C ASP A 206 38.99 4.00 -2.86
N SER A 207 40.15 3.38 -2.63
CA SER A 207 41.25 3.40 -3.61
C SER A 207 40.90 2.79 -4.97
N ASN A 208 39.78 2.06 -5.07
CA ASN A 208 39.29 1.42 -6.28
C ASN A 208 38.14 2.21 -6.94
N GLY A 209 37.76 3.36 -6.39
CA GLY A 209 36.65 4.17 -6.89
C GLY A 209 35.27 3.65 -6.49
N LEU A 210 35.16 2.78 -5.48
CA LEU A 210 33.90 2.25 -4.95
C LEU A 210 33.48 3.01 -3.69
N PRO A 211 32.18 3.26 -3.45
CA PRO A 211 31.72 3.85 -2.20
C PRO A 211 32.20 3.04 -0.98
N THR A 212 32.92 3.70 -0.08
CA THR A 212 33.48 3.12 1.16
C THR A 212 32.42 2.65 2.13
N ASN A 213 31.15 3.09 1.99
CA ASN A 213 30.01 2.56 2.74
C ASN A 213 30.24 2.53 4.26
N PHE A 214 30.92 3.57 4.78
CA PHE A 214 31.34 3.66 6.18
C PHE A 214 30.14 3.68 7.16
N GLY A 215 30.38 3.45 8.45
CA GLY A 215 29.34 3.54 9.50
C GLY A 215 28.24 2.46 9.50
N ARG A 216 28.30 1.51 8.57
CA ARG A 216 27.36 0.38 8.50
C ARG A 216 27.75 -0.75 9.47
N PRO A 217 26.78 -1.40 10.15
CA PRO A 217 27.08 -2.44 11.15
C PRO A 217 27.94 -3.60 10.64
N TYR A 218 27.79 -3.99 9.37
CA TYR A 218 28.45 -5.18 8.80
C TYR A 218 29.61 -4.86 7.85
N PHE A 219 30.09 -3.61 7.81
CA PHE A 219 31.20 -3.23 6.94
C PHE A 219 32.49 -4.03 7.21
N GLY A 220 32.75 -4.38 8.48
CA GLY A 220 33.93 -5.16 8.87
C GLY A 220 33.92 -6.63 8.44
N THR A 221 32.76 -7.18 8.08
CA THR A 221 32.62 -8.59 7.68
C THR A 221 32.23 -8.76 6.21
N VAL A 222 31.40 -7.86 5.67
CA VAL A 222 30.93 -7.86 4.28
C VAL A 222 31.02 -6.46 3.67
N PRO A 223 32.25 -5.93 3.45
CA PRO A 223 32.47 -4.55 3.01
C PRO A 223 31.85 -4.23 1.64
N ASP A 224 31.71 -5.23 0.77
CA ASP A 224 31.16 -5.09 -0.59
C ASP A 224 29.63 -5.22 -0.65
N ILE A 225 28.95 -5.38 0.50
CA ILE A 225 27.48 -5.44 0.58
C ILE A 225 26.93 -4.08 1.00
N ALA A 226 26.17 -3.46 0.10
CA ALA A 226 25.68 -2.11 0.34
C ALA A 226 24.45 -2.08 1.26
N ALA A 227 23.47 -2.92 0.96
CA ALA A 227 22.25 -3.05 1.73
C ALA A 227 22.00 -4.53 2.03
N ILE A 228 21.47 -4.81 3.22
CA ILE A 228 20.95 -6.12 3.60
C ILE A 228 19.44 -5.96 3.73
N ARG A 229 18.73 -6.25 2.65
CA ARG A 229 17.27 -6.16 2.59
C ARG A 229 16.71 -7.28 3.44
N THR A 230 16.07 -6.90 4.53
CA THR A 230 15.65 -7.81 5.58
C THR A 230 14.15 -7.77 5.67
N GLU A 231 13.51 -8.92 5.57
CA GLU A 231 12.09 -9.04 5.88
C GLU A 231 11.93 -9.08 7.41
N GLY A 232 11.23 -8.07 7.95
CA GLY A 232 10.90 -7.94 9.37
C GLY A 232 9.40 -8.01 9.61
N HIS A 233 8.97 -8.57 10.74
CA HIS A 233 7.55 -8.63 11.12
C HIS A 233 7.27 -7.85 12.42
N ASP A 234 7.87 -6.67 12.57
CA ASP A 234 7.75 -5.80 13.75
C ASP A 234 6.98 -4.50 13.49
N ILE A 235 6.12 -4.49 12.47
CA ILE A 235 5.18 -3.40 12.19
C ILE A 235 3.71 -3.81 12.33
N SER A 236 2.84 -2.81 12.38
CA SER A 236 1.41 -2.99 12.53
C SER A 236 0.63 -2.00 11.67
N SER A 237 -0.65 -2.28 11.44
CA SER A 237 -1.61 -1.31 10.92
C SER A 237 -2.93 -1.46 11.66
N ILE A 238 -3.65 -0.36 11.84
CA ILE A 238 -4.99 -0.37 12.41
C ILE A 238 -5.93 0.41 11.50
N THR A 239 -7.02 -0.25 11.14
CA THR A 239 -8.09 0.28 10.32
C THR A 239 -9.38 0.34 11.12
N HIS A 240 -10.07 1.48 11.05
CA HIS A 240 -11.42 1.65 11.57
C HIS A 240 -12.35 2.08 10.45
N GLY A 241 -13.45 1.37 10.30
CA GLY A 241 -14.46 1.58 9.28
C GLY A 241 -15.86 1.77 9.88
N LEU A 242 -16.60 2.74 9.36
CA LEU A 242 -18.04 2.88 9.54
C LEU A 242 -18.70 2.72 8.18
N GLN A 243 -19.56 1.71 8.06
CA GLN A 243 -20.36 1.47 6.87
C GLN A 243 -21.83 1.72 7.19
N VAL A 244 -22.49 2.51 6.34
CA VAL A 244 -23.92 2.79 6.43
C VAL A 244 -24.55 2.35 5.13
N ARG A 245 -25.51 1.44 5.20
CA ARG A 245 -26.26 0.95 4.05
C ARG A 245 -27.73 1.25 4.23
N PHE A 246 -28.31 1.94 3.26
CA PHE A 246 -29.75 2.12 3.14
C PHE A 246 -30.22 1.39 1.89
N GLU A 247 -31.10 0.42 2.06
CA GLU A 247 -31.69 -0.32 0.95
C GLU A 247 -33.21 -0.16 0.97
N LYS A 248 -33.75 0.28 -0.16
CA LYS A 248 -35.16 0.21 -0.49
C LYS A 248 -35.31 -0.77 -1.64
N ARG A 249 -35.86 -1.96 -1.35
CA ARG A 249 -36.13 -3.00 -2.34
C ARG A 249 -37.15 -2.53 -3.37
N PHE A 250 -37.16 -3.16 -4.54
CA PHE A 250 -38.07 -2.79 -5.62
C PHE A 250 -39.54 -2.88 -5.15
N SER A 251 -40.17 -1.73 -4.98
CA SER A 251 -41.59 -1.59 -4.69
C SER A 251 -42.09 -0.24 -5.19
N ALA A 252 -43.38 -0.09 -5.49
CA ALA A 252 -43.94 1.16 -6.03
C ALA A 252 -43.09 1.77 -7.16
N GLN A 253 -42.69 0.93 -8.13
CA GLN A 253 -41.93 1.35 -9.32
C GLN A 253 -40.58 2.03 -8.98
N TRP A 254 -40.00 1.65 -7.83
CA TRP A 254 -38.89 2.27 -7.08
C TRP A 254 -37.84 1.43 -6.34
N SER A 255 -36.53 1.65 -6.44
CA SER A 255 -35.53 1.00 -5.57
C SER A 255 -34.26 1.82 -5.51
N MET A 256 -33.61 1.72 -4.37
CA MET A 256 -32.42 2.49 -4.06
C MET A 256 -31.54 1.69 -3.12
N LEU A 257 -30.25 1.72 -3.37
CA LEU A 257 -29.20 1.22 -2.52
C LEU A 257 -28.21 2.36 -2.34
N ASN A 258 -28.09 2.88 -1.13
CA ASN A 258 -27.03 3.80 -0.77
C ASN A 258 -26.05 3.06 0.13
N ALA A 259 -24.76 3.20 -0.18
CA ALA A 259 -23.67 2.74 0.65
C ALA A 259 -22.77 3.94 0.94
N TYR A 260 -22.47 4.15 2.21
CA TYR A 260 -21.47 5.11 2.66
C TYR A 260 -20.44 4.37 3.50
N THR A 261 -19.17 4.56 3.20
CA THR A 261 -18.05 4.02 3.96
C THR A 261 -17.17 5.18 4.39
N TRP A 262 -16.94 5.29 5.70
CA TRP A 262 -15.79 6.00 6.25
C TRP A 262 -14.75 4.97 6.65
N GLN A 263 -13.49 5.19 6.31
CA GLN A 263 -12.39 4.34 6.71
C GLN A 263 -11.21 5.20 7.16
N HIS A 264 -10.49 4.80 8.20
CA HIS A 264 -9.14 5.26 8.53
C HIS A 264 -8.22 4.08 8.56
N THR A 265 -7.07 4.15 7.91
CA THR A 265 -5.97 3.22 8.13
C THR A 265 -4.74 3.98 8.62
N ILE A 266 -4.16 3.55 9.75
CA ILE A 266 -2.91 4.09 10.31
C ILE A 266 -1.94 2.94 10.50
N GLY A 267 -0.71 3.05 10.00
CA GLY A 267 0.31 2.01 10.13
C GLY A 267 1.71 2.55 9.91
N GLN A 268 2.71 1.67 9.97
CA GLN A 268 4.12 2.02 9.78
C GLN A 268 4.64 1.78 8.36
N SER A 269 4.05 0.89 7.57
CA SER A 269 4.48 0.67 6.19
C SER A 269 3.32 0.20 5.32
N ALA A 270 3.44 0.44 4.02
CA ALA A 270 2.74 -0.33 3.00
C ALA A 270 3.80 -1.20 2.33
N GLU A 271 3.52 -2.48 2.10
CA GLU A 271 4.39 -3.31 1.27
C GLU A 271 3.90 -3.22 -0.18
N ASN A 272 4.79 -2.88 -1.11
CA ASN A 272 4.51 -2.94 -2.54
C ASN A 272 5.83 -3.24 -3.26
N GLU A 273 5.85 -4.34 -4.00
CA GLU A 273 7.01 -4.80 -4.79
C GLU A 273 7.08 -4.10 -6.16
N THR A 274 6.40 -2.96 -6.33
CA THR A 274 6.44 -2.19 -7.58
C THR A 274 7.77 -1.44 -7.70
N ALA A 275 8.50 -1.71 -8.78
CA ALA A 275 9.75 -1.02 -9.11
C ALA A 275 9.54 0.50 -9.20
N GLY A 276 10.34 1.28 -8.46
CA GLY A 276 10.30 2.74 -8.48
C GLY A 276 9.54 3.40 -7.32
N THR A 277 8.90 2.63 -6.44
CA THR A 277 8.31 3.12 -5.18
C THR A 277 9.05 2.48 -4.01
N SER A 278 10.03 3.18 -3.42
CA SER A 278 10.66 2.70 -2.18
C SER A 278 9.71 2.95 -1.01
N LEU A 279 8.95 1.93 -0.62
CA LEU A 279 8.12 1.99 0.59
C LEU A 279 8.90 1.59 1.85
N GLU A 280 10.17 1.23 1.72
CA GLU A 280 11.08 0.94 2.84
C GLU A 280 11.09 2.12 3.84
N PRO A 281 11.30 1.86 5.14
CA PRO A 281 11.36 2.93 6.13
C PRO A 281 12.53 3.88 5.81
N GLN A 282 12.32 5.20 5.98
CA GLN A 282 13.46 6.13 5.90
C GLN A 282 14.47 5.82 7.01
N ASN A 283 13.99 5.42 8.19
CA ASN A 283 14.82 5.04 9.32
C ASN A 283 14.40 3.67 9.90
N THR A 284 15.16 2.64 9.56
CA THR A 284 15.01 1.26 10.06
C THR A 284 15.24 1.16 11.58
N HIS A 285 15.99 2.10 12.17
CA HIS A 285 16.28 2.13 13.60
C HIS A 285 15.16 2.78 14.43
N ASP A 286 14.22 3.49 13.79
CA ASP A 286 13.04 4.07 14.44
C ASP A 286 11.77 3.92 13.60
N MET A 287 11.19 2.72 13.65
CA MET A 287 9.92 2.42 12.97
C MET A 287 8.74 3.24 13.49
N ARG A 288 8.83 3.88 14.67
CA ARG A 288 7.73 4.71 15.18
C ARG A 288 7.55 5.99 14.36
N ALA A 289 8.64 6.52 13.79
CA ALA A 289 8.64 7.67 12.89
C ALA A 289 7.96 7.38 11.54
N GLU A 290 7.76 6.11 11.21
CA GLU A 290 7.04 5.68 10.00
C GLU A 290 5.52 5.71 10.17
N ARG A 291 5.01 5.85 11.41
CA ARG A 291 3.59 5.75 11.69
C ARG A 291 2.79 6.93 11.11
N GLY A 292 1.97 6.65 10.09
CA GLY A 292 1.17 7.65 9.37
C GLY A 292 -0.09 7.04 8.77
N ASN A 293 -0.76 7.77 7.88
CA ASN A 293 -1.85 7.20 7.08
C ASN A 293 -1.23 6.23 6.06
N VAL A 294 -1.78 5.02 5.98
CA VAL A 294 -1.28 3.96 5.10
C VAL A 294 -2.39 3.52 4.16
N GLU A 295 -2.03 3.18 2.94
CA GLU A 295 -2.99 2.74 1.91
C GLU A 295 -3.49 1.30 2.14
N PRO A 296 -4.72 0.97 1.70
CA PRO A 296 -5.76 1.88 1.21
C PRO A 296 -6.40 2.67 2.37
N ASP A 297 -6.54 4.00 2.20
CA ASP A 297 -7.26 4.89 3.14
C ASP A 297 -8.26 5.78 2.39
N TYR A 298 -9.38 5.18 1.97
CA TYR A 298 -10.48 5.95 1.38
C TYR A 298 -11.34 6.54 2.48
N ARG A 299 -11.01 7.77 2.84
CA ARG A 299 -11.62 8.47 3.98
C ARG A 299 -13.14 8.48 3.94
N HIS A 300 -13.68 8.75 2.76
CA HIS A 300 -15.11 8.85 2.52
C HIS A 300 -15.40 8.28 1.13
N GLN A 301 -16.27 7.29 1.10
CA GLN A 301 -16.83 6.76 -0.14
C GLN A 301 -18.34 6.76 -0.02
N PHE A 302 -19.00 7.24 -1.06
CA PHE A 302 -20.45 7.23 -1.16
C PHE A 302 -20.87 6.75 -2.53
N THR A 303 -21.66 5.70 -2.55
CA THR A 303 -22.22 5.12 -3.77
C THR A 303 -23.73 5.07 -3.63
N SER A 304 -24.43 5.64 -4.61
CA SER A 304 -25.88 5.58 -4.69
C SER A 304 -26.30 4.90 -5.97
N ALA A 305 -27.06 3.83 -5.82
CA ALA A 305 -27.69 3.11 -6.91
C ALA A 305 -29.19 3.22 -6.78
N TRP A 306 -29.80 3.97 -7.67
CA TRP A 306 -31.24 4.16 -7.68
C TRP A 306 -31.79 3.78 -9.03
N SER A 307 -33.07 3.53 -9.01
CA SER A 307 -33.69 2.88 -10.11
C SER A 307 -35.17 3.23 -10.03
N TYR A 308 -35.70 3.79 -11.10
CA TYR A 308 -37.08 4.20 -11.25
C TYR A 308 -37.69 3.58 -12.50
N GLU A 309 -38.88 3.00 -12.35
CA GLU A 309 -39.66 2.53 -13.48
C GLU A 309 -40.69 3.62 -13.81
N LEU A 310 -40.59 4.22 -14.99
CA LEU A 310 -41.55 5.22 -15.42
C LEU A 310 -42.95 4.60 -15.50
N PRO A 311 -44.00 5.25 -14.97
CA PRO A 311 -45.38 4.74 -14.98
C PRO A 311 -46.02 4.76 -16.39
N PHE A 312 -45.24 5.14 -17.40
CA PHE A 312 -45.62 5.12 -18.81
C PHE A 312 -44.51 4.47 -19.64
N GLY A 313 -44.89 3.46 -20.42
CA GLY A 313 -43.99 2.66 -21.24
C GLY A 313 -43.27 1.53 -20.47
N PRO A 314 -42.76 0.49 -21.15
CA PRO A 314 -42.17 -0.67 -20.46
C PRO A 314 -40.75 -0.37 -19.92
N ARG A 315 -40.66 -0.30 -18.57
CA ARG A 315 -39.58 -0.46 -17.55
C ARG A 315 -38.14 -0.71 -18.05
N GLN A 316 -37.08 -0.07 -17.48
CA GLN A 316 -35.84 -0.62 -16.79
C GLN A 316 -34.95 0.47 -16.10
N ARG A 317 -33.81 0.10 -15.46
CA ARG A 317 -33.22 0.68 -14.21
C ARG A 317 -31.74 0.31 -13.88
N PHE A 318 -30.85 1.22 -13.40
CA PHE A 318 -29.40 0.99 -13.10
C PHE A 318 -28.72 1.95 -12.08
N PHE A 319 -27.66 1.51 -11.33
CA PHE A 319 -26.37 2.24 -11.05
C PHE A 319 -25.32 1.45 -10.20
N ALA A 320 -24.00 1.76 -10.28
CA ALA A 320 -22.93 1.57 -9.26
C ALA A 320 -21.57 2.24 -9.65
N GLY A 321 -20.69 2.61 -8.69
CA GLY A 321 -19.29 3.05 -8.91
C GLY A 321 -18.45 3.28 -7.62
N GLU A 322 -17.11 3.12 -7.70
CA GLU A 322 -16.06 3.37 -6.65
C GLU A 322 -14.69 3.75 -7.27
N GLY A 323 -13.73 4.29 -6.47
CA GLY A 323 -12.36 4.65 -6.92
C GLY A 323 -11.30 4.82 -5.77
N PRO A 324 -9.99 4.52 -6.01
CA PRO A 324 -8.88 4.69 -5.04
C PRO A 324 -8.13 6.04 -4.97
N LEU A 325 -7.39 6.30 -3.88
CA LEU A 325 -6.26 7.24 -3.77
C LEU A 325 -5.26 6.93 -2.63
N HIS A 326 -3.93 7.14 -2.85
CA HIS A 326 -2.93 7.88 -2.03
C HIS A 326 -1.46 7.46 -2.29
N TRP A 327 -0.50 8.41 -2.27
CA TRP A 327 0.95 8.16 -2.22
C TRP A 327 1.67 9.08 -1.21
N PRO A 328 2.73 8.61 -0.52
CA PRO A 328 3.54 9.45 0.37
C PRO A 328 4.49 10.39 -0.42
N PRO A 329 4.87 11.56 0.14
CA PRO A 329 5.85 12.44 -0.49
C PRO A 329 7.24 11.79 -0.47
N TYR A 330 7.99 11.95 -1.57
CA TYR A 330 9.39 11.52 -1.67
C TYR A 330 10.26 12.66 -2.18
N LEU A 331 11.52 12.67 -1.77
CA LEU A 331 12.59 13.37 -2.48
C LEU A 331 13.24 12.36 -3.43
N ALA A 332 13.55 12.77 -4.66
CA ALA A 332 14.02 11.85 -5.72
C ALA A 332 15.49 11.43 -5.59
N THR A 333 16.14 11.68 -4.45
CA THR A 333 17.54 11.34 -4.16
C THR A 333 17.71 10.96 -2.68
N ASP A 334 18.54 9.93 -2.39
CA ASP A 334 18.89 9.56 -1.01
C ASP A 334 20.01 10.47 -0.49
N THR A 335 19.63 11.64 0.04
CA THR A 335 20.58 12.57 0.69
C THR A 335 20.96 12.13 2.11
N THR A 336 20.29 11.15 2.70
CA THR A 336 20.69 10.57 4.00
C THR A 336 21.81 9.55 3.84
N ASN A 337 21.94 9.04 2.62
CA ASN A 337 22.96 8.10 2.22
C ASN A 337 22.91 6.78 3.00
N THR A 338 21.68 6.33 3.23
CA THR A 338 21.37 5.17 4.04
C THR A 338 21.00 3.95 3.20
N GLY A 339 20.89 4.11 1.89
CA GLY A 339 20.48 3.06 0.97
C GLY A 339 19.02 2.62 1.17
N SER A 340 18.22 3.40 1.91
CA SER A 340 16.81 3.11 2.24
C SER A 340 15.82 3.92 1.37
N GLY A 341 16.34 4.70 0.42
CA GLY A 341 15.56 5.63 -0.42
C GLY A 341 15.71 7.08 0.03
N GLY A 342 14.97 7.99 -0.61
CA GLY A 342 14.98 9.42 -0.27
C GLY A 342 14.29 9.71 1.08
N PRO A 343 14.83 10.62 1.92
CA PRO A 343 14.14 11.01 3.14
C PRO A 343 12.80 11.69 2.79
N ARG A 344 11.82 11.53 3.67
CA ARG A 344 10.63 12.37 3.63
C ARG A 344 11.06 13.81 4.01
N PRO A 345 10.40 14.86 3.49
CA PRO A 345 10.72 16.24 3.85
C PRO A 345 10.30 16.56 5.30
N ASP A 346 10.76 17.69 5.83
CA ASP A 346 10.24 18.29 7.06
C ASP A 346 8.97 19.11 6.77
N ILE A 347 7.98 19.06 7.67
CA ILE A 347 6.77 19.89 7.65
C ILE A 347 7.02 21.16 8.46
N VAL A 348 7.27 22.27 7.77
CA VAL A 348 7.51 23.59 8.36
C VAL A 348 6.27 24.50 8.36
N GLY A 349 5.16 24.01 7.82
CA GLY A 349 3.87 24.71 7.78
C GLY A 349 2.72 23.77 7.41
N ASP A 350 1.49 24.29 7.33
CA ASP A 350 0.34 23.52 6.85
C ASP A 350 0.33 23.43 5.31
N PRO A 351 0.41 22.23 4.70
CA PRO A 351 0.38 22.05 3.24
C PRO A 351 -0.89 22.56 2.57
N TYR A 352 -1.97 22.80 3.32
CA TYR A 352 -3.24 23.33 2.81
C TYR A 352 -3.44 24.81 3.17
N ASN A 353 -2.47 25.44 3.84
CA ASN A 353 -2.44 26.87 4.04
C ASN A 353 -1.57 27.53 2.97
N PHE A 354 -2.17 28.41 2.18
CA PHE A 354 -1.50 29.04 1.03
C PHE A 354 -1.04 30.49 1.30
N SER A 355 -1.07 30.95 2.55
CA SER A 355 -0.70 32.33 2.91
C SER A 355 0.75 32.70 2.57
N ASN A 356 1.66 31.71 2.57
CA ASN A 356 3.06 31.83 2.18
C ASN A 356 3.39 31.00 0.92
N ALA A 357 2.40 30.47 0.19
CA ALA A 357 2.68 29.55 -0.92
C ALA A 357 3.42 30.20 -2.10
N THR A 358 3.46 31.53 -2.16
CA THR A 358 4.22 32.31 -3.15
C THR A 358 5.68 32.55 -2.76
N THR A 359 6.09 32.22 -1.53
CA THR A 359 7.51 32.27 -1.15
C THR A 359 8.28 31.19 -1.89
N VAL A 360 9.49 31.51 -2.34
CA VAL A 360 10.42 30.49 -2.86
C VAL A 360 10.63 29.45 -1.75
N GLY A 361 10.42 28.16 -2.07
CA GLY A 361 10.66 27.08 -1.11
C GLY A 361 12.10 27.10 -0.58
N TYR A 362 12.32 26.54 0.61
CA TYR A 362 13.59 26.58 1.34
C TYR A 362 14.80 26.02 0.57
N ASN A 363 14.61 25.28 -0.53
CA ASN A 363 15.69 24.71 -1.35
C ASN A 363 16.25 25.65 -2.43
N GLY A 364 15.84 26.93 -2.48
CA GLY A 364 16.47 27.96 -3.33
C GLY A 364 16.43 27.70 -4.85
N SER A 365 15.78 26.62 -5.29
CA SER A 365 15.75 26.15 -6.68
C SER A 365 14.44 25.44 -7.06
N THR A 366 13.36 25.55 -6.28
CA THR A 366 12.03 25.14 -6.78
C THR A 366 11.54 26.22 -7.74
N PRO A 367 11.34 25.95 -9.04
CA PRO A 367 10.66 26.90 -9.94
C PRO A 367 9.17 27.08 -9.61
N GLY A 368 8.67 26.42 -8.57
CA GLY A 368 7.26 26.20 -8.25
C GLY A 368 6.83 26.74 -6.90
N GLY A 369 7.09 28.03 -6.62
CA GLY A 369 6.16 28.76 -5.75
C GLY A 369 4.77 28.66 -6.38
N CYS A 370 3.74 28.46 -5.57
CA CYS A 370 2.39 28.41 -6.09
C CYS A 370 2.05 29.73 -6.79
N PRO A 371 1.52 29.71 -8.02
CA PRO A 371 1.18 30.93 -8.75
C PRO A 371 0.04 31.73 -8.08
N SER A 372 -0.60 31.17 -7.05
CA SER A 372 -1.69 31.79 -6.30
C SER A 372 -1.65 31.39 -4.83
N ASN A 373 -2.21 32.23 -3.97
CA ASN A 373 -2.40 31.99 -2.53
C ASN A 373 -3.66 31.15 -2.21
N ARG A 374 -4.05 30.24 -3.11
CA ARG A 374 -5.22 29.37 -2.96
C ARG A 374 -4.97 28.03 -3.65
N GLN A 375 -5.72 27.02 -3.21
CA GLN A 375 -5.72 25.72 -3.85
C GLN A 375 -6.26 25.82 -5.29
N SER A 376 -5.55 25.17 -6.22
CA SER A 376 -5.93 25.02 -7.64
C SER A 376 -5.28 23.76 -8.22
N ILE A 377 -5.62 23.40 -9.46
CA ILE A 377 -4.94 22.29 -10.16
C ILE A 377 -3.45 22.58 -10.43
N PHE A 378 -3.02 23.84 -10.43
CA PHE A 378 -1.61 24.20 -10.59
C PHE A 378 -0.84 24.24 -9.26
N CYS A 379 -1.57 24.17 -8.15
CA CYS A 379 -1.06 24.25 -6.79
C CYS A 379 -2.07 23.60 -5.84
N TRP A 380 -2.05 22.27 -5.81
CA TRP A 380 -2.98 21.43 -5.05
C TRP A 380 -2.62 21.39 -3.56
N PHE A 381 -1.33 21.43 -3.26
CA PHE A 381 -0.78 21.67 -1.93
C PHE A 381 0.27 22.77 -2.03
N ASN A 382 0.58 23.41 -0.91
CA ASN A 382 1.63 24.42 -0.78
C ASN A 382 3.00 23.74 -0.62
N PRO A 383 3.91 23.80 -1.62
CA PRO A 383 5.24 23.22 -1.49
C PRO A 383 6.11 23.93 -0.45
N ALA A 384 5.85 25.21 -0.15
CA ALA A 384 6.57 25.98 0.87
C ALA A 384 6.24 25.53 2.31
N ALA A 385 5.28 24.62 2.50
CA ALA A 385 5.04 23.94 3.76
C ALA A 385 6.06 22.84 4.04
N PHE A 386 6.92 22.51 3.07
CA PHE A 386 7.95 21.48 3.17
C PHE A 386 9.35 22.06 3.04
N ALA A 387 10.30 21.46 3.76
CA ALA A 387 11.71 21.77 3.67
C ALA A 387 12.54 20.49 3.56
N GLN A 388 13.73 20.59 2.97
CA GLN A 388 14.70 19.51 3.06
C GLN A 388 15.15 19.35 4.52
N PRO A 389 15.29 18.10 5.02
CA PRO A 389 15.81 17.88 6.35
C PRO A 389 17.20 18.52 6.53
N PRO A 390 17.54 19.01 7.74
CA PRO A 390 18.81 19.66 8.00
C PRO A 390 19.99 18.69 7.81
N LEU A 391 21.18 19.24 7.54
CA LEU A 391 22.43 18.48 7.49
C LEU A 391 22.69 17.78 8.83
N ALA A 392 23.22 16.56 8.76
CA ALA A 392 23.72 15.86 9.93
C ALA A 392 24.91 16.61 10.55
N SER A 393 25.09 16.49 11.87
CA SER A 393 26.08 17.28 12.60
C SER A 393 27.50 17.00 12.13
N GLY A 394 28.19 18.03 11.64
CA GLY A 394 29.56 17.91 11.12
C GLY A 394 29.66 17.44 9.66
N GLU A 395 28.52 17.21 9.01
CA GLU A 395 28.44 16.79 7.61
C GLU A 395 28.17 17.98 6.68
N THR A 396 28.52 17.83 5.41
CA THR A 396 28.40 18.85 4.36
C THR A 396 27.36 18.51 3.29
N SER A 397 27.00 17.23 3.15
CA SER A 397 26.03 16.75 2.15
C SER A 397 24.94 15.86 2.75
N ALA A 398 25.27 15.04 3.75
CA ALA A 398 24.33 14.12 4.37
C ALA A 398 23.27 14.84 5.22
N THR A 399 22.00 14.50 5.05
CA THR A 399 20.88 15.07 5.82
C THR A 399 20.37 14.11 6.89
N LEU A 400 19.73 14.66 7.93
CA LEU A 400 18.89 13.91 8.86
C LEU A 400 17.63 13.35 8.16
N PHE A 401 16.87 12.52 8.86
CA PHE A 401 15.56 12.06 8.42
C PHE A 401 14.51 13.15 8.65
N GLY A 402 13.54 13.29 7.73
CA GLY A 402 12.49 14.30 7.89
C GLY A 402 11.32 13.83 8.75
N ASP A 403 10.49 14.80 9.16
CA ASP A 403 9.37 14.56 10.08
C ASP A 403 7.99 14.37 9.40
N ALA A 404 7.89 14.57 8.08
CA ALA A 404 6.63 14.39 7.37
C ALA A 404 6.17 12.94 7.48
N ARG A 405 4.93 12.72 7.93
CA ARG A 405 4.37 11.38 8.11
C ARG A 405 3.96 10.76 6.78
N ARG A 406 3.88 9.42 6.72
CA ARG A 406 3.27 8.71 5.58
C ARG A 406 1.82 9.18 5.39
N GLY A 407 1.43 9.37 4.13
CA GLY A 407 0.09 9.85 3.75
C GLY A 407 -0.25 11.25 4.29
N THR A 408 0.74 12.14 4.40
CA THR A 408 0.54 13.57 4.77
C THR A 408 -0.28 14.32 3.71
N LEU A 409 -0.05 14.01 2.43
CA LEU A 409 -0.76 14.65 1.31
C LEU A 409 -1.95 13.80 0.87
N ARG A 410 -2.99 14.47 0.39
CA ARG A 410 -4.20 13.88 -0.21
C ARG A 410 -4.45 14.51 -1.57
N GLY A 411 -4.74 13.69 -2.57
CA GLY A 411 -5.14 14.17 -3.88
C GLY A 411 -6.64 14.52 -3.98
N PRO A 412 -7.14 14.79 -5.19
CA PRO A 412 -8.51 15.23 -5.43
C PRO A 412 -9.59 14.19 -5.13
N ALA A 413 -10.76 14.69 -4.70
CA ALA A 413 -11.97 13.87 -4.64
C ALA A 413 -12.47 13.57 -6.07
N GLN A 414 -13.02 12.36 -6.24
CA GLN A 414 -13.62 11.93 -7.50
C GLN A 414 -15.15 11.94 -7.40
N TYR A 415 -15.81 12.42 -8.46
CA TYR A 415 -17.27 12.54 -8.54
C TYR A 415 -17.75 12.02 -9.89
N ASN A 416 -18.29 10.80 -9.91
CA ASN A 416 -18.81 10.21 -11.14
C ASN A 416 -20.32 10.00 -11.07
N VAL A 417 -21.00 10.34 -12.16
CA VAL A 417 -22.41 10.06 -12.37
C VAL A 417 -22.54 9.49 -13.77
N ASP A 418 -22.88 8.23 -13.87
CA ASP A 418 -23.32 7.61 -15.11
C ASP A 418 -24.85 7.62 -15.15
N PHE A 419 -25.43 7.34 -16.31
CA PHE A 419 -26.87 7.31 -16.45
C PHE A 419 -27.25 6.41 -17.60
N SER A 420 -28.26 5.58 -17.40
CA SER A 420 -28.66 4.63 -18.42
C SER A 420 -30.18 4.57 -18.54
N VAL A 421 -30.66 4.61 -19.79
CA VAL A 421 -32.07 4.51 -20.15
C VAL A 421 -32.26 3.30 -21.05
N PHE A 422 -33.30 2.53 -20.76
CA PHE A 422 -33.64 1.33 -21.50
C PHE A 422 -35.08 1.43 -21.94
N LYS A 423 -35.32 0.99 -23.17
CA LYS A 423 -36.64 0.89 -23.72
C LYS A 423 -36.84 -0.48 -24.33
N ASP A 424 -37.82 -1.18 -23.80
CA ASP A 424 -38.25 -2.48 -24.27
C ASP A 424 -39.36 -2.32 -25.33
N PHE A 425 -39.11 -2.80 -26.54
CA PHE A 425 -40.06 -2.90 -27.66
C PHE A 425 -40.45 -4.38 -27.84
N LYS A 426 -41.67 -4.74 -27.45
CA LYS A 426 -42.20 -6.09 -27.64
C LYS A 426 -42.93 -6.18 -28.98
N PHE A 427 -42.54 -7.13 -29.82
CA PHE A 427 -43.20 -7.38 -31.12
C PHE A 427 -44.14 -8.57 -31.08
N SER A 428 -43.86 -9.55 -30.21
CA SER A 428 -44.68 -10.74 -29.98
C SER A 428 -44.43 -11.25 -28.56
N GLU A 429 -45.08 -12.35 -28.17
CA GLU A 429 -44.91 -12.97 -26.86
C GLU A 429 -43.49 -13.51 -26.62
N SER A 430 -42.78 -13.93 -27.67
CA SER A 430 -41.40 -14.43 -27.57
C SER A 430 -40.33 -13.41 -27.99
N LYS A 431 -40.69 -12.35 -28.73
CA LYS A 431 -39.70 -11.41 -29.32
C LYS A 431 -39.72 -10.02 -28.67
N LEU A 432 -38.57 -9.64 -28.12
CA LEU A 432 -38.29 -8.35 -27.50
C LEU A 432 -37.03 -7.72 -28.12
N VAL A 433 -37.11 -6.48 -28.55
CA VAL A 433 -35.92 -5.65 -28.78
C VAL A 433 -35.79 -4.64 -27.65
N GLN A 434 -34.64 -4.62 -27.02
CA GLN A 434 -34.30 -3.64 -26.02
C GLN A 434 -33.31 -2.63 -26.62
N PHE A 435 -33.68 -1.36 -26.59
CA PHE A 435 -32.76 -0.26 -26.83
C PHE A 435 -32.15 0.21 -25.51
N ARG A 436 -30.83 0.40 -25.50
CA ARG A 436 -30.06 0.91 -24.36
C ARG A 436 -29.34 2.18 -24.78
N ALA A 437 -29.45 3.22 -23.98
CA ALA A 437 -28.61 4.40 -24.06
C ALA A 437 -27.91 4.57 -22.71
N GLU A 438 -26.59 4.43 -22.70
CA GLU A 438 -25.74 4.48 -21.51
C GLU A 438 -24.78 5.66 -21.64
N PHE A 439 -24.75 6.51 -20.63
CA PHE A 439 -23.96 7.73 -20.55
C PHE A 439 -23.01 7.58 -19.37
N PHE A 440 -21.74 7.32 -19.64
CA PHE A 440 -20.70 7.31 -18.62
C PHE A 440 -20.16 8.72 -18.44
N ASN A 441 -19.93 9.15 -17.19
CA ASN A 441 -19.59 10.53 -16.85
C ASN A 441 -20.58 11.54 -17.49
N LEU A 442 -21.86 11.42 -17.13
CA LEU A 442 -23.00 12.18 -17.65
C LEU A 442 -22.75 13.69 -17.68
N PHE A 443 -22.08 14.23 -16.65
CA PHE A 443 -21.77 15.66 -16.57
C PHE A 443 -20.48 16.07 -17.26
N ASN A 444 -19.69 15.11 -17.76
CA ASN A 444 -18.34 15.32 -18.31
C ASN A 444 -17.44 16.07 -17.29
N THR A 445 -17.58 15.74 -16.00
CA THR A 445 -16.76 16.32 -14.93
C THR A 445 -15.37 15.69 -15.01
N PRO A 446 -14.28 16.48 -15.15
CA PRO A 446 -12.92 15.96 -15.14
C PRO A 446 -12.60 15.27 -13.82
N GLN A 447 -12.07 14.05 -13.87
CA GLN A 447 -11.55 13.36 -12.70
C GLN A 447 -10.05 13.54 -12.69
N PHE A 448 -9.58 14.47 -11.87
CA PHE A 448 -8.17 14.81 -11.75
C PHE A 448 -7.38 13.66 -11.13
N GLY A 449 -6.19 13.41 -11.67
CA GLY A 449 -5.23 12.52 -11.03
C GLY A 449 -4.54 13.16 -9.85
N ASP A 450 -3.57 12.46 -9.30
CA ASP A 450 -2.80 12.96 -8.17
C ASP A 450 -1.85 14.10 -8.55
N PRO A 451 -1.59 15.02 -7.61
CA PRO A 451 -0.59 16.06 -7.79
C PRO A 451 0.81 15.46 -7.84
N ASN A 452 1.75 16.17 -8.46
CA ASN A 452 3.17 15.89 -8.30
C ASN A 452 3.56 16.02 -6.82
N PHE A 453 3.84 14.88 -6.19
CA PHE A 453 4.16 14.76 -4.77
C PHE A 453 5.64 15.00 -4.43
N LEU A 454 6.51 15.14 -5.45
CA LEU A 454 7.93 15.44 -5.26
C LEU A 454 8.09 16.94 -4.98
N VAL A 455 8.20 17.29 -3.69
CA VAL A 455 8.13 18.68 -3.18
C VAL A 455 9.30 19.57 -3.64
N ASP A 456 10.39 18.99 -4.11
CA ASP A 456 11.64 19.64 -4.52
C ASP A 456 11.78 19.79 -6.05
N THR A 457 10.79 19.35 -6.82
CA THR A 457 10.84 19.38 -8.29
C THR A 457 10.04 20.53 -8.91
N PRO A 458 10.38 20.98 -10.14
CA PRO A 458 9.52 21.89 -10.90
C PRO A 458 8.13 21.28 -11.10
N GLY A 459 7.08 22.04 -10.76
CA GLY A 459 5.70 21.58 -10.83
C GLY A 459 5.21 20.79 -9.61
N ALA A 460 5.95 20.80 -8.48
CA ALA A 460 5.45 20.30 -7.20
C ALA A 460 4.04 20.83 -6.90
N GLY A 461 3.14 19.96 -6.46
CA GLY A 461 1.75 20.30 -6.17
C GLY A 461 0.86 20.51 -7.39
N SER A 462 1.39 20.50 -8.62
CA SER A 462 0.54 20.60 -9.81
C SER A 462 -0.03 19.25 -10.22
N ILE A 463 -1.25 19.26 -10.76
CA ILE A 463 -1.92 18.11 -11.37
C ILE A 463 -1.90 18.31 -12.88
N SER A 464 -1.30 17.35 -13.59
CA SER A 464 -1.13 17.39 -15.06
C SER A 464 -1.91 16.27 -15.78
N SER A 465 -2.68 15.47 -15.04
CA SER A 465 -3.36 14.29 -15.56
C SER A 465 -4.79 14.14 -15.05
N THR A 466 -5.55 13.28 -15.72
CA THR A 466 -6.88 12.80 -15.32
C THR A 466 -6.88 11.28 -15.24
N VAL A 467 -7.62 10.70 -14.29
CA VAL A 467 -7.62 9.26 -14.01
C VAL A 467 -8.80 8.49 -14.63
N HIS A 468 -9.75 9.18 -15.28
CA HIS A 468 -10.90 8.57 -15.96
C HIS A 468 -11.16 9.18 -17.33
N SER A 469 -11.95 8.50 -18.16
CA SER A 469 -12.35 9.00 -19.46
C SER A 469 -13.29 10.21 -19.36
N SER A 470 -13.29 11.03 -20.41
CA SER A 470 -14.37 11.98 -20.68
C SER A 470 -15.70 11.25 -20.89
N ARG A 471 -16.79 12.02 -21.05
CA ARG A 471 -18.12 11.46 -21.29
C ARG A 471 -18.12 10.46 -22.44
N GLN A 472 -18.58 9.25 -22.17
CA GLN A 472 -18.78 8.22 -23.19
C GLN A 472 -20.28 7.93 -23.32
N ILE A 473 -20.75 7.83 -24.55
CA ILE A 473 -22.14 7.48 -24.85
C ILE A 473 -22.12 6.18 -25.62
N GLN A 474 -22.80 5.18 -25.07
CA GLN A 474 -22.98 3.88 -25.70
C GLN A 474 -24.44 3.66 -26.05
N LEU A 475 -24.68 3.24 -27.28
CA LEU A 475 -26.00 2.87 -27.77
C LEU A 475 -25.97 1.39 -28.13
N ALA A 476 -26.91 0.62 -27.61
CA ALA A 476 -26.99 -0.81 -27.87
C ALA A 476 -28.42 -1.25 -28.19
N LEU A 477 -28.53 -2.26 -29.06
CA LEU A 477 -29.77 -2.98 -29.35
C LEU A 477 -29.57 -4.44 -28.99
N LYS A 478 -30.44 -4.97 -28.14
CA LYS A 478 -30.47 -6.39 -27.78
C LYS A 478 -31.78 -7.01 -28.24
N LEU A 479 -31.71 -7.95 -29.19
CA LEU A 479 -32.83 -8.79 -29.58
C LEU A 479 -32.85 -10.05 -28.70
N SER A 480 -34.00 -10.35 -28.09
CA SER A 480 -34.28 -11.61 -27.39
C SER A 480 -35.46 -12.29 -28.09
N PHE A 481 -35.38 -13.60 -28.35
CA PHE A 481 -36.34 -14.36 -29.14
C PHE A 481 -36.62 -15.74 -28.55
#